data_AF-A0A7V3I7H6-F1
#
_entry.id   AF-A0A7V3I7H6-F1
#
_cell.length_a   1.000
_cell.length_b   1.000
_cell.length_c   1.000
_cell.angle_alpha   90.00
_cell.angle_beta   90.00
_cell.angle_gamma   90.00
#
_symmetry.space_group_name_H-M   'P 1'
#
loop_
_entity.id
_entity.type
_entity.pdbx_description
1 polymer ?
#
loop_
_entity_poly.entity_id
_entity_poly.type
_entity_poly.pdbx_seq_one_letter_code
_entity_poly.pdbx_strand_id
1 'polypeptide(L)' 'MKRRSLLAGAAALPLFSIVGRSAALGADPIKIGLLEDVSGDLAMMGLPKLHGSELAVEEINAKGGIMGRQ' A
#
# COMPACT_ATOMS: atom_id res chain seq x y z
N MET A 1 22.33 -16.53 49.99
CA MET A 1 22.10 -17.08 48.65
C MET A 1 21.01 -16.28 47.92
N LYS A 2 21.30 -15.88 46.67
CA LYS A 2 20.36 -15.66 45.55
C LYS A 2 19.19 -14.66 45.69
N ARG A 3 19.46 -13.36 45.89
CA ARG A 3 18.47 -12.29 45.59
C ARG A 3 18.97 -11.16 44.68
N ARG A 4 20.27 -11.16 44.36
CA ARG A 4 20.92 -10.11 43.55
C ARG A 4 21.22 -10.53 42.11
N SER A 5 20.92 -11.79 41.76
CA SER A 5 21.26 -12.37 40.46
C SER A 5 20.16 -12.25 39.40
N LEU A 6 18.98 -11.71 39.74
CA LEU A 6 17.82 -11.66 38.82
C LEU A 6 17.66 -10.32 38.09
N LEU A 7 18.49 -9.32 38.39
CA LEU A 7 18.46 -8.01 37.71
C LEU A 7 19.58 -7.82 36.68
N ALA A 8 20.46 -8.80 36.49
CA ALA A 8 21.51 -8.77 35.47
C ALA A 8 21.10 -9.44 34.13
N GLY A 9 19.84 -9.87 33.99
CA GLY A 9 19.33 -10.59 32.83
C GLY A 9 18.38 -9.81 31.91
N ALA A 10 18.13 -8.53 32.18
CA ALA A 10 17.19 -7.72 31.38
C ALA A 10 17.83 -6.99 30.18
N ALA A 11 19.13 -7.18 29.93
CA ALA A 11 19.89 -6.49 28.88
C ALA A 11 20.06 -7.28 27.58
N ALA A 12 19.41 -8.44 27.42
CA ALA A 12 19.58 -9.27 26.22
C ALA A 12 18.28 -9.94 25.79
N LEU A 13 17.34 -9.14 25.28
CA LEU A 13 16.26 -9.59 24.40
C LEU A 13 16.32 -8.75 23.11
N PRO A 14 16.04 -9.37 21.96
CA PRO A 14 16.95 -9.37 20.82
C PRO A 14 16.87 -8.09 19.97
N LEU A 15 18.02 -7.60 19.54
CA LEU A 15 18.23 -6.58 18.49
C LEU A 15 17.72 -7.01 17.08
N PHE A 16 16.75 -7.91 17.00
CA PHE A 16 16.28 -8.51 15.74
C PHE A 16 15.10 -7.78 15.07
N SER A 17 14.71 -6.60 15.52
CA SER A 17 13.60 -5.85 14.91
C SER A 17 14.01 -4.82 13.86
N ILE A 18 15.30 -4.71 13.49
CA ILE A 18 15.77 -3.74 12.48
C ILE A 18 16.14 -4.38 11.13
N VAL A 19 16.17 -5.72 11.02
CA VAL A 19 16.36 -6.36 9.70
C VAL A 19 15.09 -6.19 8.87
N GLY A 20 15.13 -5.25 7.93
CA GLY A 20 14.47 -5.42 6.64
C GLY A 20 13.07 -4.85 6.50
N ARG A 21 12.61 -3.95 7.36
CA ARG A 21 11.72 -2.90 6.86
C ARG A 21 12.61 -1.88 6.14
N SER A 22 13.11 -2.27 4.98
CA SER A 22 13.20 -1.31 3.89
C SER A 22 11.79 -0.74 3.83
N ALA A 23 11.57 0.40 4.48
CA ALA A 23 10.43 1.22 4.16
C ALA A 23 10.55 1.36 2.65
N ALA A 24 9.71 0.63 1.93
CA ALA A 24 9.43 0.95 0.56
C ALA A 24 8.97 2.39 0.65
N LEU A 25 9.90 3.33 0.48
CA LEU A 25 9.61 4.66 0.00
C LEU A 25 8.95 4.33 -1.32
N GLY A 26 7.63 4.16 -1.28
CA GLY A 26 6.86 3.59 -2.37
C GLY A 26 7.25 4.36 -3.61
N ALA A 27 7.69 3.65 -4.64
CA ALA A 27 7.96 4.30 -5.92
C ALA A 27 6.70 5.08 -6.30
N ASP A 28 6.88 6.26 -6.91
CA ASP A 28 5.79 7.19 -7.21
C ASP A 28 4.56 6.47 -7.79
N PRO A 29 3.33 6.94 -7.55
CA PRO A 29 2.15 6.31 -8.11
C PRO A 29 2.23 6.12 -9.64
N ILE A 30 1.63 5.05 -10.14
CA ILE A 30 1.46 4.88 -11.59
C ILE A 30 0.29 5.75 -12.02
N LYS A 31 0.56 6.87 -12.68
CA LYS A 31 -0.49 7.75 -13.21
C LYS A 31 -1.10 7.13 -14.45
N ILE A 32 -2.41 6.90 -14.43
CA ILE A 32 -3.18 6.39 -15.57
C ILE A 32 -4.03 7.54 -16.11
N GLY A 33 -3.89 7.83 -17.40
CA GLY A 33 -4.81 8.71 -18.12
C GLY A 33 -5.94 7.89 -18.73
N LEU A 34 -7.18 8.28 -18.47
CA LEU A 34 -8.38 7.68 -19.06
C LEU A 34 -9.08 8.75 -19.90
N LEU A 35 -9.18 8.52 -21.21
CA LEU A 35 -9.87 9.40 -22.14
C LEU A 35 -11.23 8.80 -22.45
N GLU A 36 -12.28 9.41 -21.89
CA GLU A 36 -13.65 8.94 -22.01
C GLU A 36 -14.62 10.10 -22.21
N ASP A 37 -15.69 9.83 -22.97
CA ASP A 37 -16.76 10.80 -23.23
C ASP A 37 -17.69 10.84 -22.01
N VAL A 38 -17.31 11.57 -20.97
CA VAL A 38 -18.07 11.68 -19.71
C VAL A 38 -19.10 12.82 -19.71
N SER A 39 -19.28 13.47 -20.86
CA SER A 39 -20.29 14.50 -21.10
C SER A 39 -20.77 14.46 -22.56
N GLY A 40 -21.83 15.20 -22.88
CA GLY A 40 -22.46 15.20 -24.20
C GLY A 40 -23.21 13.91 -24.52
N ASP A 41 -23.49 13.67 -25.80
CA ASP A 41 -24.40 12.61 -26.27
C ASP A 41 -23.92 11.18 -25.94
N LEU A 42 -22.60 11.02 -25.74
CA LEU A 42 -21.98 9.73 -25.46
C LEU A 42 -21.75 9.47 -23.95
N ALA A 43 -22.14 10.41 -23.07
CA ALA A 43 -21.97 10.31 -21.61
C ALA A 43 -22.57 9.04 -21.02
N MET A 44 -23.74 8.61 -21.51
CA MET A 44 -24.40 7.38 -21.07
C MET A 44 -23.52 6.14 -21.27
N MET A 45 -22.64 6.15 -22.28
CA MET A 45 -21.67 5.08 -22.50
C MET A 45 -20.35 5.33 -21.76
N GLY A 46 -19.91 6.58 -21.63
CA GLY A 46 -18.64 6.94 -20.98
C GLY A 46 -18.65 6.78 -19.46
N LEU A 47 -19.70 7.23 -18.78
CA LEU A 47 -19.82 7.17 -17.31
C LEU A 47 -19.65 5.76 -16.72
N PRO A 48 -20.32 4.70 -17.23
CA PRO A 48 -20.10 3.36 -16.68
C PRO A 48 -18.67 2.85 -16.91
N LYS A 49 -17.99 3.27 -17.98
CA LYS A 49 -16.58 2.93 -18.24
C LYS A 49 -15.64 3.66 -17.27
N LEU A 50 -15.90 4.94 -16.99
CA LEU A 50 -15.18 5.70 -15.97
C LEU A 50 -15.30 5.01 -14.61
N HIS A 51 -16.53 4.79 -14.13
CA HIS A 51 -16.75 4.20 -12.81
C HIS A 51 -16.19 2.78 -12.71
N GLY A 52 -16.30 1.97 -13.77
CA GLY A 52 -15.70 0.64 -13.80
C GLY A 52 -14.17 0.68 -13.74
N SER A 53 -13.54 1.66 -14.40
CA SER A 53 -12.09 1.86 -14.35
C SER A 53 -11.64 2.33 -12.96
N GLU A 54 -12.38 3.25 -12.33
CA GLU A 54 -12.11 3.71 -10.97
C GLU A 54 -12.24 2.58 -9.95
N LEU A 55 -13.30 1.76 -10.06
CA LEU A 55 -13.50 0.57 -9.22
C LEU A 55 -12.34 -0.43 -9.39
N ALA A 56 -11.91 -0.68 -10.63
CA ALA A 56 -10.78 -1.56 -10.88
C ALA A 56 -9.48 -1.03 -10.24
N VAL A 57 -9.22 0.28 -10.34
CA VAL A 57 -8.08 0.91 -9.67
C VAL A 57 -8.16 0.74 -8.16
N GLU A 58 -9.32 0.98 -7.55
CA GLU A 58 -9.54 0.80 -6.11
C GLU A 58 -9.25 -0.64 -5.67
N GLU A 59 -9.83 -1.64 -6.35
CA GLU A 59 -9.64 -3.04 -6.01
C GLU A 59 -8.19 -3.52 -6.18
N ILE A 60 -7.49 -3.03 -7.21
CA ILE A 60 -6.08 -3.35 -7.45
C ILE A 60 -5.20 -2.74 -6.36
N ASN A 61 -5.41 -1.46 -6.03
CA ASN A 61 -4.64 -0.77 -5.00
C ASN A 61 -4.88 -1.39 -3.62
N ALA A 62 -6.12 -1.78 -3.31
CA ALA A 62 -6.46 -2.51 -2.09
C ALA A 62 -5.75 -3.87 -1.97
N LYS A 63 -5.36 -4.50 -3.09
CA LYS A 63 -4.59 -5.76 -3.15
C LYS A 63 -3.06 -5.56 -3.17
N GLY A 64 -2.59 -4.34 -2.87
CA GLY A 64 -1.16 -4.01 -2.82
C GLY A 64 -0.64 -3.34 -4.09
N GLY A 65 -1.53 -2.95 -5.01
CA GLY A 65 -1.18 -2.20 -6.22
C GLY A 65 -0.32 -3.01 -7.19
N ILE A 66 0.31 -2.31 -8.13
CA ILE A 66 1.17 -2.94 -9.14
C ILE A 66 2.63 -2.81 -8.70
N MET A 67 3.27 -3.94 -8.39
CA MET A 67 4.63 -3.98 -7.84
C MET A 67 4.80 -3.10 -6.58
N GLY A 68 3.74 -3.02 -5.75
CA GLY A 68 3.74 -2.21 -4.53
C GLY A 68 3.48 -0.70 -4.74
N ARG A 69 3.03 -0.28 -5.94
CA ARG A 69 2.74 1.12 -6.27
C ARG A 69 1.23 1.33 -6.39
N GLN A 70 0.72 2.42 -5.80
CA GLN A 70 -0.69 2.85 -5.80
C GLN A 70 -0.79 4.37 -5.80
#